data_AF-A0A817Q903-F1
#
_entry.id   AF-A0A817Q903-F1
#
_cell.length_a   1.000
_cell.length_b   1.000
_cell.length_c   1.000
_cell.angle_alpha   90.00
_cell.angle_beta   90.00
_cell.angle_gamma   90.00
#
_symmetry.space_group_name_H-M   'P 1'
#
loop_
_entity.id
_entity.type
_entity.pdbx_description
1 polymer ?
#
loop_
_entity_poly.entity_id
_entity_poly.type
_entity_poly.pdbx_seq_one_letter_code
_entity_poly.pdbx_strand_id
1 'polypeptide(L)'
;MHALRSEITNYQGEYICLTNKKRLLSLCDTRWIDRNTSIEAFLELYIPIANTLDKFRYGTLKDPRAEQLYHAIINFQHIISTCISCFLLSDIAPISRLLQTETLDFSSANRYVDDLLDTFEQRKHRARDYFHNVINSHAHELCKELFVTPSIPRHSVLALRKQNMSICDPEEFYCDHAYLPFLNELINNTKSRLSGLKSERIILLSKLRPEVIVNEKPFELAKHLSKQFADRLPSPLQLNSELARWQKKM
;
A
#
# COMPACT_ATOMS: atom_id res chain seq x y z
N MET A 1 9.64 24.22 9.12
CA MET A 1 9.11 23.57 7.90
C MET A 1 9.70 24.15 6.62
N HIS A 2 9.56 25.46 6.32
CA HIS A 2 10.16 26.03 5.10
C HIS A 2 11.69 25.96 5.03
N ALA A 3 12.41 26.29 6.12
CA ALA A 3 13.87 26.17 6.19
C ALA A 3 14.37 24.73 6.04
N LEU A 4 13.65 23.78 6.66
CA LEU A 4 13.93 22.33 6.56
C LEU A 4 13.76 21.81 5.12
N ARG A 5 12.81 22.36 4.36
CA ARG A 5 12.57 22.00 2.95
C ARG A 5 13.64 22.53 2.01
N SER A 6 14.28 23.66 2.32
CA SER A 6 15.34 24.26 1.49
C SER A 6 16.74 23.71 1.78
N GLU A 7 17.02 23.24 3.00
CA GLU A 7 18.36 22.75 3.35
C GLU A 7 18.64 21.31 2.88
N ILE A 8 17.61 20.47 2.71
CA ILE A 8 17.76 19.11 2.18
C ILE A 8 18.44 19.10 0.81
N THR A 9 18.16 20.12 -0.01
CA THR A 9 18.80 20.30 -1.34
C THR A 9 20.31 20.51 -1.28
N ASN A 10 20.84 21.13 -0.21
CA ASN A 10 22.28 21.42 -0.11
C ASN A 10 23.09 20.17 0.27
N TYR A 11 22.48 19.19 0.95
CA TYR A 11 23.13 17.94 1.34
C TYR A 11 23.34 16.95 0.20
N GLN A 12 22.61 17.09 -0.91
CA GLN A 12 22.77 16.21 -2.08
C GLN A 12 24.12 16.37 -2.78
N GLY A 13 24.87 17.45 -2.50
CA GLY A 13 26.22 17.67 -3.03
C GLY A 13 27.33 16.92 -2.29
N GLU A 14 27.12 16.53 -1.02
CA GLU A 14 28.13 15.87 -0.17
C GLU A 14 27.87 14.36 -0.01
N TYR A 15 26.63 13.91 -0.21
CA TYR A 15 26.26 12.49 -0.27
C TYR A 15 25.68 12.20 -1.65
N ILE A 16 26.25 11.21 -2.36
CA ILE A 16 25.70 10.71 -3.63
C ILE A 16 24.35 10.05 -3.32
N CYS A 17 23.30 10.86 -3.24
CA CYS A 17 21.95 10.36 -3.13
C CYS A 17 21.50 10.03 -4.56
N LEU A 18 21.35 8.74 -4.86
CA LEU A 18 20.82 8.25 -6.15
C LEU A 18 19.33 8.63 -6.37
N THR A 19 18.77 9.54 -5.58
CA THR A 19 17.38 9.98 -5.68
C THR A 19 17.23 11.30 -6.46
N ASN A 20 16.22 11.33 -7.32
CA ASN A 20 15.76 12.55 -7.99
C ASN A 20 14.89 13.43 -7.09
N LYS A 21 14.53 12.99 -5.87
CA LYS A 21 13.69 13.76 -4.94
C LYS A 21 14.55 14.82 -4.27
N LYS A 22 14.08 16.07 -4.30
CA LYS A 22 14.80 17.23 -3.74
C LYS A 22 14.14 17.85 -2.52
N ARG A 23 12.94 17.39 -2.16
CA ARG A 23 12.13 18.00 -1.10
C ARG A 23 11.22 16.98 -0.42
N LEU A 24 10.95 17.22 0.86
CA LEU A 24 9.89 16.53 1.58
C LEU A 24 8.52 16.95 1.07
N LEU A 25 7.68 15.96 0.87
CA LEU A 25 6.27 16.14 0.58
C LEU A 25 5.49 16.27 1.89
N SER A 26 4.42 17.05 1.88
CA SER A 26 3.48 17.04 3.00
C SER A 26 2.69 15.74 2.97
N LEU A 27 2.57 15.10 4.13
CA LEU A 27 1.61 14.01 4.31
C LEU A 27 0.22 14.53 3.95
N CYS A 28 -0.42 13.87 2.99
CA CYS A 28 -1.82 14.15 2.67
C CYS A 28 -2.72 13.29 3.55
N ASP A 29 -3.70 13.91 4.19
CA ASP A 29 -4.63 13.19 5.07
C ASP A 29 -5.71 12.44 4.30
N THR A 30 -6.10 12.97 3.15
CA THR A 30 -7.27 12.51 2.39
C THR A 30 -6.92 11.78 1.09
N ARG A 31 -5.73 12.00 0.53
CA ARG A 31 -5.29 11.36 -0.72
C ARG A 31 -4.25 10.29 -0.43
N TRP A 32 -4.71 9.04 -0.40
CA TRP A 32 -3.89 7.88 -0.06
C TRP A 32 -2.64 7.74 -0.94
N ILE A 33 -2.77 8.02 -2.24
CA ILE A 33 -1.64 7.98 -3.19
C ILE A 33 -0.58 9.02 -2.80
N ASP A 34 -0.99 10.25 -2.52
CA ASP A 34 -0.07 11.33 -2.12
C ASP A 34 0.61 11.01 -0.78
N ARG A 35 -0.10 10.33 0.14
CA ARG A 35 0.47 9.82 1.39
C ARG A 35 1.54 8.76 1.12
N ASN A 36 1.27 7.78 0.24
CA ASN A 36 2.27 6.77 -0.12
C ASN A 36 3.53 7.40 -0.72
N THR A 37 3.35 8.30 -1.69
CA THR A 37 4.46 9.03 -2.32
C THR A 37 5.25 9.89 -1.31
N SER A 38 4.59 10.38 -0.26
CA SER A 38 5.26 11.11 0.81
C SER A 38 6.11 10.21 1.70
N ILE A 39 5.64 8.99 2.01
CA ILE A 39 6.40 7.99 2.78
C ILE A 39 7.61 7.51 1.96
N GLU A 40 7.42 7.20 0.68
CA GLU A 40 8.50 6.85 -0.26
C GLU A 40 9.57 7.96 -0.31
N ALA A 41 9.15 9.21 -0.52
CA ALA A 41 10.07 10.35 -0.55
C ALA A 41 10.78 10.59 0.80
N PHE A 42 10.11 10.32 1.92
CA PHE A 42 10.71 10.41 3.25
C PHE A 42 11.81 9.34 3.42
N LEU A 43 11.54 8.10 3.01
CA LEU A 43 12.49 7.00 3.11
C LEU A 43 13.71 7.22 2.20
N GLU A 44 13.51 7.70 0.97
CA GLU A 44 14.61 8.06 0.06
C GLU A 44 15.49 9.19 0.60
N LEU A 45 14.91 10.12 1.37
CA LEU A 45 15.61 11.27 1.93
C LEU A 45 16.00 11.06 3.40
N TYR A 46 15.91 9.84 3.95
CA TYR A 46 16.04 9.60 5.38
C TYR A 46 17.35 10.13 5.96
N ILE A 47 18.48 9.81 5.33
CA ILE A 47 19.82 10.28 5.74
C ILE A 47 19.93 11.81 5.63
N PRO A 48 19.62 12.45 4.48
CA PRO A 48 19.57 13.90 4.40
C PRO A 48 18.71 14.58 5.48
N ILE A 49 17.54 14.00 5.82
CA ILE A 49 16.66 14.52 6.87
C ILE A 49 17.35 14.44 8.23
N ALA A 50 17.91 13.28 8.59
CA ALA A 50 18.61 13.08 9.84
C ALA A 50 19.78 14.07 10.01
N ASN A 51 20.62 14.21 8.99
CA ASN A 51 21.74 15.14 9.00
C ASN A 51 21.30 16.60 9.11
N THR A 52 20.22 16.97 8.42
CA THR A 52 19.63 18.31 8.50
C THR A 52 19.10 18.59 9.91
N LEU A 53 18.39 17.62 10.51
CA LEU A 53 17.93 17.74 11.89
C LEU A 53 19.11 17.88 12.87
N ASP A 54 20.21 17.15 12.65
CA ASP A 54 21.39 17.26 13.51
C ASP A 54 22.05 18.65 13.43
N LYS A 55 22.15 19.21 12.22
CA LYS A 55 22.57 20.61 12.03
C LYS A 55 21.67 21.59 12.79
N PHE A 56 20.35 21.39 12.79
CA PHE A 56 19.42 22.24 13.54
C PHE A 56 19.45 22.04 15.05
N ARG A 57 20.07 20.97 15.57
CA ARG A 57 20.28 20.76 17.02
C ARG A 57 21.44 21.58 17.56
N TYR A 58 22.56 21.60 16.83
CA TYR A 58 23.84 22.14 17.30
C TYR A 58 24.35 23.35 16.51
N GLY A 59 23.77 23.67 15.36
CA GLY A 59 24.22 24.71 14.45
C GLY A 59 23.69 26.12 14.77
N THR A 60 24.04 27.06 13.89
CA THR A 60 23.67 28.48 13.98
C THR A 60 22.16 28.73 13.78
N LEU A 61 21.45 27.81 13.12
CA LEU A 61 20.02 27.88 12.85
C LEU A 61 19.19 27.07 13.85
N LYS A 62 19.61 27.03 15.11
CA LYS A 62 19.04 26.16 16.14
C LYS A 62 17.50 26.23 16.22
N ASP A 63 16.84 25.09 16.10
CA ASP A 63 15.39 24.96 16.34
C ASP A 63 15.15 23.94 17.46
N PRO A 64 14.51 24.31 18.58
CA PRO A 64 14.28 23.39 19.70
C PRO A 64 13.43 22.15 19.32
N ARG A 65 12.66 22.23 18.23
CA ARG A 65 11.88 21.07 17.72
C ARG A 65 12.77 20.04 17.02
N ALA A 66 13.94 20.45 16.53
CA ALA A 66 14.85 19.55 15.82
C ALA A 66 15.36 18.43 16.73
N GLU A 67 15.60 18.71 18.02
CA GLU A 67 16.01 17.71 19.01
C GLU A 67 14.97 16.58 19.11
N GLN A 68 13.70 16.95 19.28
CA GLN A 68 12.61 15.99 19.43
C GLN A 68 12.41 15.16 18.15
N LEU A 69 12.44 15.83 16.99
CA LEU A 69 12.27 15.17 15.69
C LEU A 69 13.44 14.24 15.37
N TYR A 70 14.67 14.64 15.69
CA TYR A 70 15.86 13.82 15.49
C TYR A 70 15.75 12.52 16.27
N HIS A 71 15.49 12.58 17.58
CA HIS A 71 15.34 11.37 18.39
C HIS A 71 14.14 10.52 17.98
N ALA A 72 13.08 11.13 17.46
CA ALA A 72 11.91 10.41 16.96
C ALA A 72 12.22 9.54 15.73
N ILE A 73 13.19 9.94 14.89
CA ILE A 73 13.57 9.19 13.68
C ILE A 73 14.87 8.39 13.87
N ILE A 74 15.73 8.75 14.81
CA ILE A 74 16.99 8.04 15.10
C ILE A 74 16.74 6.94 16.13
N ASN A 75 15.92 5.98 15.75
CA ASN A 75 15.72 4.74 16.48
C ASN A 75 15.26 3.63 15.53
N PHE A 76 15.62 2.38 15.87
CA PHE A 76 15.34 1.24 14.99
C PHE A 76 13.86 1.04 14.74
N GLN A 77 13.01 1.24 15.76
CA GLN A 77 11.56 1.08 15.63
C GLN A 77 10.98 1.97 14.54
N HIS A 78 11.39 3.24 14.48
CA HIS A 78 10.93 4.16 13.43
C HIS A 78 11.45 3.75 12.05
N ILE A 79 12.74 3.44 11.95
CA ILE A 79 13.38 3.03 10.68
C ILE A 79 12.66 1.81 10.10
N ILE A 80 12.58 0.72 10.86
CA ILE A 80 11.99 -0.54 10.38
C ILE A 80 10.49 -0.38 10.07
N SER A 81 9.75 0.37 10.90
CA SER A 81 8.31 0.60 10.67
C SER A 81 8.07 1.43 9.39
N THR A 82 8.95 2.37 9.08
CA THR A 82 8.89 3.17 7.86
C THR A 82 9.20 2.31 6.64
N CYS A 83 10.22 1.44 6.71
CA CYS A 83 10.52 0.47 5.66
C CYS A 83 9.35 -0.49 5.40
N ILE A 84 8.77 -1.07 6.45
CA ILE A 84 7.58 -1.93 6.35
C ILE A 84 6.43 -1.19 5.66
N SER A 85 6.15 0.05 6.11
CA SER A 85 5.05 0.85 5.56
C SER A 85 5.27 1.18 4.09
N CYS A 86 6.46 1.62 3.73
CA CYS A 86 6.80 1.93 2.34
C CYS A 86 6.64 0.70 1.44
N PHE A 87 7.16 -0.45 1.88
CA PHE A 87 7.10 -1.69 1.11
C PHE A 87 5.68 -2.18 0.88
N LEU A 88 4.86 -2.27 1.93
CA LEU A 88 3.49 -2.77 1.81
C LEU A 88 2.56 -1.80 1.07
N LEU A 89 2.72 -0.50 1.28
CA LEU A 89 1.90 0.50 0.61
C LEU A 89 2.27 0.68 -0.88
N SER A 90 3.51 0.33 -1.28
CA SER A 90 3.92 0.33 -2.68
C SER A 90 3.10 -0.64 -3.55
N ASP A 91 2.61 -1.76 -3.00
CA ASP A 91 1.75 -2.70 -3.73
C ASP A 91 0.35 -2.13 -3.98
N ILE A 92 -0.13 -1.26 -3.08
CA ILE A 92 -1.47 -0.66 -3.15
C ILE A 92 -1.50 0.53 -4.11
N ALA A 93 -0.37 1.23 -4.28
CA ALA A 93 -0.30 2.45 -5.07
C ALA A 93 -0.80 2.27 -6.53
N PRO A 94 -0.37 1.22 -7.26
CA PRO A 94 -0.82 0.96 -8.62
C PRO A 94 -2.33 0.74 -8.71
N ILE A 95 -2.90 -0.12 -7.84
CA ILE A 95 -4.34 -0.39 -7.88
C ILE A 95 -5.16 0.86 -7.53
N SER A 96 -4.66 1.68 -6.59
CA SER A 96 -5.35 2.90 -6.19
C SER A 96 -5.44 3.88 -7.34
N ARG A 97 -4.38 3.99 -8.15
CA ARG A 97 -4.39 4.80 -9.39
C ARG A 97 -5.31 4.20 -10.44
N LEU A 98 -5.24 2.89 -10.67
CA LEU A 98 -6.05 2.20 -11.68
C LEU A 98 -7.54 2.35 -11.41
N LEU A 99 -7.98 2.10 -10.18
CA LEU A 99 -9.39 2.20 -9.77
C LEU A 99 -9.96 3.63 -9.85
N GLN A 100 -9.11 4.64 -9.98
CA GLN A 100 -9.52 6.05 -10.14
C GLN A 100 -9.59 6.48 -11.61
N THR A 101 -9.25 5.61 -12.56
CA THR A 101 -9.35 5.93 -13.99
C THR A 101 -10.79 5.80 -14.49
N GLU A 102 -11.23 6.74 -15.33
CA GLU A 102 -12.61 6.81 -15.83
C GLU A 102 -12.96 5.68 -16.81
N THR A 103 -11.95 5.08 -17.44
CA THR A 103 -12.11 4.09 -18.50
C THR A 103 -12.03 2.65 -18.01
N LEU A 104 -11.82 2.42 -16.72
CA LEU A 104 -11.62 1.06 -16.19
C LEU A 104 -12.94 0.32 -16.12
N ASP A 105 -13.03 -0.79 -16.85
CA ASP A 105 -14.18 -1.67 -16.74
C ASP A 105 -14.17 -2.51 -15.47
N PHE A 106 -15.36 -2.87 -15.03
CA PHE A 106 -15.57 -3.60 -13.78
C PHE A 106 -14.93 -4.99 -13.74
N SER A 107 -14.89 -5.69 -14.87
CA SER A 107 -14.29 -7.03 -14.93
C SER A 107 -12.77 -6.93 -14.79
N SER A 108 -12.13 -5.96 -15.46
CA SER A 108 -10.71 -5.66 -15.28
C SER A 108 -10.39 -5.17 -13.87
N ALA A 109 -11.23 -4.31 -13.29
CA ALA A 109 -11.08 -3.85 -11.90
C ALA A 109 -11.06 -5.02 -10.93
N ASN A 110 -11.98 -5.99 -11.07
CA ASN A 110 -11.99 -7.20 -10.23
C ASN A 110 -10.71 -8.02 -10.38
N ARG A 111 -10.25 -8.26 -11.61
CA ARG A 111 -9.02 -8.99 -11.86
C ARG A 111 -7.83 -8.33 -11.16
N TYR A 112 -7.68 -7.01 -11.25
CA TYR A 112 -6.59 -6.30 -10.55
C TYR A 112 -6.67 -6.44 -9.03
N VAL A 113 -7.87 -6.50 -8.46
CA VAL A 113 -8.05 -6.78 -7.03
C VAL A 113 -7.61 -8.19 -6.69
N ASP A 114 -7.98 -9.17 -7.51
CA ASP A 114 -7.55 -10.56 -7.32
C ASP A 114 -6.02 -10.70 -7.42
N ASP A 115 -5.41 -10.10 -8.43
CA ASP A 115 -3.95 -10.08 -8.61
C ASP A 115 -3.23 -9.47 -7.39
N LEU A 116 -3.79 -8.39 -6.81
CA LEU A 116 -3.24 -7.78 -5.60
C LEU A 116 -3.38 -8.70 -4.39
N LEU A 117 -4.54 -9.33 -4.21
CA LEU A 117 -4.76 -10.26 -3.11
C LEU A 117 -3.83 -11.47 -3.20
N ASP A 118 -3.62 -11.99 -4.41
CA ASP A 118 -2.66 -13.07 -4.65
C ASP A 118 -1.23 -12.63 -4.34
N THR A 119 -0.85 -11.40 -4.72
CA THR A 119 0.44 -10.80 -4.35
C THR A 119 0.61 -10.72 -2.83
N PHE A 120 -0.43 -10.31 -2.11
CA PHE A 120 -0.39 -10.27 -0.64
C PHE A 120 -0.31 -11.66 -0.01
N GLU A 121 -1.04 -12.65 -0.51
CA GLU A 121 -0.94 -14.01 0.02
C GLU A 121 0.45 -14.62 -0.27
N GLN A 122 1.06 -14.34 -1.43
CA GLN A 122 2.44 -14.72 -1.71
C GLN A 122 3.44 -14.08 -0.75
N ARG A 123 3.28 -12.77 -0.49
CA ARG A 123 4.08 -12.01 0.49
C ARG A 123 3.91 -12.52 1.92
N LYS A 124 2.73 -13.05 2.26
CA LYS A 124 2.46 -13.69 3.55
C LYS A 124 3.12 -15.07 3.64
N HIS A 125 3.00 -15.88 2.60
CA HIS A 125 3.61 -17.22 2.55
C HIS A 125 5.15 -17.14 2.61
N ARG A 126 5.74 -16.13 1.96
CA ARG A 126 7.19 -15.89 1.94
C ARG A 126 7.60 -14.73 2.84
N ALA A 127 6.90 -14.53 3.94
CA ALA A 127 7.09 -13.38 4.83
C ALA A 127 8.54 -13.21 5.27
N ARG A 128 9.19 -14.29 5.72
CA ARG A 128 10.59 -14.25 6.17
C ARG A 128 11.53 -13.84 5.05
N ASP A 129 11.40 -14.41 3.85
CA ASP A 129 12.25 -14.06 2.70
C ASP A 129 12.12 -12.59 2.32
N TYR A 130 10.89 -12.09 2.17
CA TYR A 130 10.66 -10.70 1.77
C TYR A 130 11.08 -9.72 2.86
N PHE A 131 10.80 -10.07 4.11
CA PHE A 131 11.21 -9.27 5.25
C PHE A 131 12.73 -9.18 5.32
N HIS A 132 13.44 -10.30 5.26
CA HIS A 132 14.90 -10.33 5.32
C HIS A 132 15.53 -9.55 4.15
N ASN A 133 15.22 -9.96 2.93
CA ASN A 133 15.94 -9.53 1.74
C ASN A 133 15.65 -8.09 1.32
N VAL A 134 14.46 -7.56 1.65
CA VAL A 134 14.04 -6.23 1.20
C VAL A 134 13.90 -5.25 2.35
N ILE A 135 13.14 -5.60 3.38
CA ILE A 135 12.83 -4.67 4.47
C ILE A 135 14.02 -4.55 5.43
N ASN A 136 14.51 -5.69 5.93
CA ASN A 136 15.51 -5.75 6.98
C ASN A 136 16.88 -5.33 6.46
N SER A 137 17.27 -5.80 5.27
CA SER A 137 18.49 -5.37 4.59
C SER A 137 18.58 -3.84 4.46
N HIS A 138 17.53 -3.21 3.92
CA HIS A 138 17.49 -1.76 3.74
C HIS A 138 17.45 -1.00 5.08
N ALA A 139 16.70 -1.50 6.07
CA ALA A 139 16.69 -0.91 7.40
C ALA A 139 18.08 -0.97 8.06
N HIS A 140 18.84 -2.05 7.85
CA HIS A 140 20.20 -2.20 8.38
C HIS A 140 21.20 -1.26 7.69
N GLU A 141 21.05 -1.02 6.38
CA GLU A 141 21.83 0.00 5.66
C GLU A 141 21.62 1.39 6.29
N LEU A 142 20.36 1.79 6.50
CA LEU A 142 20.03 3.05 7.17
C LEU A 142 20.59 3.11 8.59
N CYS A 143 20.50 2.01 9.34
CA CYS A 143 21.04 1.94 10.70
C CYS A 143 22.55 2.10 10.74
N LYS A 144 23.27 1.53 9.76
CA LYS A 144 24.72 1.65 9.65
C LYS A 144 25.14 3.09 9.40
N GLU A 145 24.47 3.78 8.47
CA GLU A 145 24.76 5.18 8.14
C GLU A 145 24.42 6.14 9.29
N LEU A 146 23.41 5.81 10.09
CA LEU A 146 22.93 6.64 11.21
C LEU A 146 23.47 6.22 12.59
N PHE A 147 24.35 5.22 12.64
CA PHE A 147 24.89 4.64 13.87
C PHE A 147 23.81 4.18 14.88
N VAL A 148 22.71 3.61 14.37
CA VAL A 148 21.60 3.07 15.18
C VAL A 148 21.76 1.56 15.36
N THR A 149 21.58 1.06 16.59
CA THR A 149 21.60 -0.39 16.85
C THR A 149 20.20 -1.01 16.68
N PRO A 150 20.06 -2.09 15.90
CA PRO A 150 18.82 -2.87 15.82
C PRO A 150 18.34 -3.32 17.21
N SER A 151 17.08 -3.08 17.53
CA SER A 151 16.55 -3.35 18.88
C SER A 151 15.03 -3.53 18.92
N ILE A 152 14.56 -4.29 19.90
CA ILE A 152 13.12 -4.48 20.16
C ILE A 152 12.68 -3.44 21.20
N PRO A 153 11.48 -2.83 21.06
CA PRO A 153 10.98 -1.87 22.03
C PRO A 153 10.81 -2.54 23.40
N ARG A 154 11.29 -1.88 24.46
CA ARG A 154 11.30 -2.44 25.83
C ARG A 154 9.93 -2.91 26.30
N HIS A 155 8.87 -2.15 25.98
CA HIS A 155 7.51 -2.50 26.39
C HIS A 155 7.02 -3.79 25.73
N SER A 156 7.42 -4.05 24.48
CA SER A 156 7.10 -5.28 23.75
C SER A 156 7.80 -6.49 24.37
N VAL A 157 9.09 -6.36 24.71
CA VAL A 157 9.82 -7.41 25.44
C VAL A 157 9.12 -7.77 26.76
N LEU A 158 8.65 -6.77 27.51
CA LEU A 158 7.92 -6.99 28.77
C LEU A 158 6.57 -7.68 28.54
N ALA A 159 5.84 -7.33 27.48
CA ALA A 159 4.58 -7.97 27.14
C ALA A 159 4.77 -9.44 26.75
N LEU A 160 5.80 -9.74 25.94
CA LEU A 160 6.13 -11.11 25.51
C LEU A 160 6.56 -12.00 26.68
N ARG A 161 7.36 -11.46 27.61
CA ARG A 161 7.74 -12.17 28.84
C ARG A 161 6.53 -12.57 29.69
N LYS A 162 5.49 -11.71 29.76
CA LYS A 162 4.23 -12.05 30.45
C LYS A 162 3.47 -13.18 29.76
N GLN A 163 3.69 -13.38 28.45
CA GLN A 163 3.10 -14.45 27.65
C GLN A 163 4.00 -15.69 27.56
N ASN A 164 5.08 -15.75 28.35
CA ASN A 164 6.08 -16.83 28.32
C ASN A 164 6.73 -17.06 26.94
N MET A 165 6.77 -16.03 26.09
CA MET A 165 7.44 -16.09 24.79
C MET A 165 8.87 -15.54 24.88
N SER A 166 9.81 -16.26 24.29
CA SER A 166 11.20 -15.84 24.16
C SER A 166 11.45 -15.35 22.74
N ILE A 167 11.33 -14.05 22.50
CA ILE A 167 11.78 -13.44 21.24
C ILE A 167 13.10 -12.76 21.53
N CYS A 168 14.16 -13.27 20.92
CA CYS A 168 15.53 -12.76 21.09
C CYS A 168 16.00 -11.94 19.89
N ASP A 169 15.39 -12.13 18.71
CA ASP A 169 15.85 -11.54 17.47
C ASP A 169 14.95 -10.38 17.00
N PRO A 170 15.50 -9.16 16.77
CA PRO A 170 14.72 -8.04 16.27
C PRO A 170 14.06 -8.30 14.92
N GLU A 171 14.73 -9.01 14.02
CA GLU A 171 14.18 -9.32 12.69
C GLU A 171 12.93 -10.21 12.82
N GLU A 172 13.03 -11.29 13.59
CA GLU A 172 11.90 -12.17 13.88
C GLU A 172 10.72 -11.40 14.48
N PHE A 173 11.02 -10.55 15.48
CA PHE A 173 10.02 -9.73 16.17
C PHE A 173 9.24 -8.82 15.21
N TYR A 174 9.91 -8.01 14.40
CA TYR A 174 9.22 -7.05 13.52
C TYR A 174 8.51 -7.75 12.35
N CYS A 175 9.02 -8.89 11.89
CA CYS A 175 8.33 -9.70 10.90
C CYS A 175 6.98 -10.20 11.45
N ASP A 176 6.96 -10.73 12.68
CA ASP A 176 5.76 -11.36 13.27
C ASP A 176 4.78 -10.37 13.88
N HIS A 177 5.28 -9.30 14.48
CA HIS A 177 4.47 -8.37 15.27
C HIS A 177 4.20 -7.03 14.58
N ALA A 178 4.84 -6.74 13.45
CA ALA A 178 4.58 -5.52 12.67
C ALA A 178 4.21 -5.82 11.21
N TYR A 179 5.09 -6.51 10.47
CA TYR A 179 4.88 -6.78 9.05
C TYR A 179 3.66 -7.68 8.79
N LEU A 180 3.60 -8.87 9.41
CA LEU A 180 2.48 -9.80 9.22
C LEU A 180 1.13 -9.21 9.66
N PRO A 181 0.99 -8.57 10.84
CA PRO A 181 -0.25 -7.93 11.24
C PRO A 181 -0.69 -6.83 10.28
N PHE A 182 0.24 -5.99 9.79
CA PHE A 182 -0.09 -4.95 8.83
C PHE A 182 -0.53 -5.56 7.49
N LEU A 183 0.19 -6.55 6.96
CA LEU A 183 -0.20 -7.24 5.73
C LEU A 183 -1.60 -7.88 5.85
N ASN A 184 -1.90 -8.54 6.99
CA ASN A 184 -3.22 -9.11 7.24
C ASN A 184 -4.32 -8.04 7.26
N GLU A 185 -4.05 -6.90 7.88
CA GLU A 185 -4.99 -5.78 7.90
C GLU A 185 -5.22 -5.20 6.50
N LEU A 186 -4.18 -5.14 5.66
CA LEU A 186 -4.33 -4.72 4.26
C LEU A 186 -5.17 -5.71 3.45
N ILE A 187 -4.94 -7.01 3.62
CA ILE A 187 -5.75 -8.07 2.98
C ILE A 187 -7.23 -7.92 3.39
N ASN A 188 -7.50 -7.80 4.69
CA ASN A 188 -8.85 -7.69 5.24
C ASN A 188 -9.55 -6.40 4.76
N ASN A 189 -8.86 -5.27 4.77
CA ASN A 189 -9.40 -4.01 4.26
C ASN A 189 -9.69 -4.08 2.75
N THR A 190 -8.80 -4.70 1.98
CA THR A 190 -8.99 -4.85 0.54
C THR A 190 -10.20 -5.73 0.24
N LYS A 191 -10.29 -6.90 0.89
CA LYS A 191 -11.42 -7.83 0.75
C LYS A 191 -12.74 -7.19 1.16
N SER A 192 -12.79 -6.50 2.31
CA SER A 192 -14.02 -5.87 2.81
C SER A 192 -14.49 -4.72 1.93
N ARG A 193 -13.60 -3.78 1.58
CA ARG A 193 -13.95 -2.59 0.79
C ARG A 193 -14.31 -2.90 -0.65
N LEU A 194 -13.68 -3.93 -1.24
CA LEU A 194 -13.86 -4.29 -2.65
C LEU A 194 -14.75 -5.52 -2.83
N SER A 195 -15.34 -6.05 -1.76
CA SER A 195 -16.33 -7.13 -1.80
C SER A 195 -17.50 -6.83 -2.74
N GLY A 196 -17.92 -5.56 -2.81
CA GLY A 196 -18.97 -5.10 -3.73
C GLY A 196 -18.62 -5.33 -5.20
N LEU A 197 -17.34 -5.25 -5.57
CA LEU A 197 -16.91 -5.57 -6.93
C LEU A 197 -17.15 -7.05 -7.27
N LYS A 198 -17.21 -7.93 -6.27
CA LYS A 198 -17.49 -9.36 -6.48
C LYS A 198 -18.98 -9.70 -6.48
N SER A 199 -19.87 -8.69 -6.49
CA SER A 199 -21.30 -8.91 -6.54
C SER A 199 -21.72 -9.62 -7.84
N GLU A 200 -22.40 -10.76 -7.71
CA GLU A 200 -22.94 -11.54 -8.83
C GLU A 200 -23.77 -10.65 -9.77
N ARG A 201 -24.54 -9.70 -9.21
CA ARG A 201 -25.36 -8.76 -9.98
C ARG A 201 -24.52 -7.88 -10.90
N ILE A 202 -23.43 -7.32 -10.40
CA ILE A 202 -22.60 -6.42 -11.20
C ILE A 202 -21.82 -7.23 -12.24
N ILE A 203 -21.36 -8.43 -11.89
CA ILE A 203 -20.75 -9.36 -12.85
C ILE A 203 -21.73 -9.68 -13.98
N LEU A 204 -22.98 -10.03 -13.66
CA LEU A 204 -24.03 -10.30 -14.65
C LEU A 204 -24.29 -9.08 -15.55
N LEU A 205 -24.38 -7.88 -14.99
CA LEU A 205 -24.57 -6.66 -15.78
C LEU A 205 -23.35 -6.34 -16.66
N SER A 206 -22.13 -6.63 -16.19
CA SER A 206 -20.90 -6.40 -16.96
C SER A 206 -20.83 -7.22 -18.26
N LYS A 207 -21.59 -8.33 -18.34
CA LYS A 207 -21.74 -9.17 -19.54
C LYS A 207 -22.63 -8.57 -20.62
N LEU A 208 -23.42 -7.55 -20.28
CA LEU A 208 -24.25 -6.83 -21.26
C LEU A 208 -23.44 -5.85 -22.12
N ARG A 209 -22.15 -5.69 -21.83
CA ARG A 209 -21.28 -4.83 -22.63
C ARG A 209 -21.19 -5.30 -24.08
N PRO A 210 -21.13 -4.35 -25.03
CA PRO A 210 -20.99 -4.64 -26.46
C PRO A 210 -19.93 -5.69 -26.80
N GLU A 211 -18.74 -5.56 -26.22
CA GLU A 211 -17.59 -6.40 -26.57
C GLU A 211 -17.70 -7.81 -25.96
N VAL A 212 -18.47 -7.96 -24.88
CA VAL A 212 -18.56 -9.20 -24.10
C VAL A 212 -19.78 -10.02 -24.52
N ILE A 213 -20.92 -9.35 -24.76
CA ILE A 213 -22.21 -10.01 -25.01
C ILE A 213 -22.16 -10.93 -26.23
N VAL A 214 -21.33 -10.63 -27.24
CA VAL A 214 -21.16 -11.45 -28.46
C VAL A 214 -20.70 -12.87 -28.14
N ASN A 215 -19.93 -13.06 -27.07
CA ASN A 215 -19.40 -14.36 -26.66
C ASN A 215 -20.31 -15.10 -25.66
N GLU A 216 -21.38 -14.46 -25.19
CA GLU A 216 -22.30 -15.04 -24.20
C GLU A 216 -23.43 -15.85 -24.86
N LYS A 217 -24.01 -16.79 -24.11
CA LYS A 217 -25.19 -17.54 -24.57
C LYS A 217 -26.45 -16.75 -24.21
N PRO A 218 -27.24 -16.24 -25.17
CA PRO A 218 -28.38 -15.34 -24.89
C PRO A 218 -29.39 -15.93 -23.93
N PHE A 219 -29.72 -17.22 -24.10
CA PHE A 219 -30.74 -17.89 -23.30
C PHE A 219 -30.33 -17.99 -21.83
N GLU A 220 -29.11 -18.43 -21.56
CA GLU A 220 -28.60 -18.54 -20.19
C GLU A 220 -28.45 -17.17 -19.53
N LEU A 221 -27.94 -16.17 -20.27
CA LEU A 221 -27.81 -14.82 -19.76
C LEU A 221 -29.18 -14.18 -19.45
N ALA A 222 -30.15 -14.31 -20.35
CA ALA A 222 -31.51 -13.82 -20.15
C ALA A 222 -32.19 -14.46 -18.94
N LYS A 223 -31.99 -15.77 -18.75
CA LYS A 223 -32.52 -16.50 -17.59
C LYS A 223 -31.96 -15.97 -16.27
N HIS A 224 -30.64 -15.77 -16.19
CA HIS A 224 -30.00 -15.23 -14.99
C HIS A 224 -30.42 -13.77 -14.71
N LEU A 225 -30.48 -12.94 -15.75
CA LEU A 225 -30.91 -11.54 -15.63
C LEU A 225 -32.37 -11.43 -15.21
N SER A 226 -33.26 -12.24 -15.80
CA SER A 226 -34.68 -12.25 -15.43
C SER A 226 -34.86 -12.70 -13.98
N LYS A 227 -34.10 -13.70 -13.51
CA LYS A 227 -34.16 -14.14 -12.11
C LYS A 227 -33.73 -13.06 -11.12
N GLN A 228 -32.72 -12.26 -11.45
CA GLN A 228 -32.13 -11.27 -10.55
C GLN A 228 -32.77 -9.88 -10.64
N PHE A 229 -33.39 -9.54 -11.78
CA PHE A 229 -33.87 -8.19 -12.11
C PHE A 229 -35.29 -8.15 -12.71
N ALA A 230 -36.12 -9.19 -12.52
CA ALA A 230 -37.48 -9.26 -13.07
C ALA A 230 -38.32 -8.01 -12.78
N ASP A 231 -38.19 -7.45 -11.58
CA ASP A 231 -38.89 -6.26 -11.10
C ASP A 231 -38.48 -4.97 -11.83
N ARG A 232 -37.31 -4.96 -12.47
CA ARG A 232 -36.73 -3.80 -13.15
C ARG A 232 -36.74 -3.91 -14.67
N LEU A 233 -37.12 -5.06 -15.21
CA LEU A 233 -37.14 -5.32 -16.64
C LEU A 233 -38.49 -4.90 -17.24
N PRO A 234 -38.51 -4.12 -18.34
CA PRO A 234 -39.76 -3.73 -19.00
C PRO A 234 -40.54 -4.93 -19.56
N SER A 235 -39.83 -5.94 -20.06
CA SER A 235 -40.41 -7.15 -20.64
C SER A 235 -39.47 -8.36 -20.45
N PRO A 236 -39.56 -9.06 -19.31
CA PRO A 236 -38.70 -10.22 -19.03
C PRO A 236 -38.83 -11.34 -20.06
N LEU A 237 -40.03 -11.53 -20.63
CA LEU A 237 -40.32 -12.58 -21.62
C LEU A 237 -39.61 -12.35 -22.96
N GLN A 238 -39.33 -11.09 -23.32
CA GLN A 238 -38.71 -10.73 -24.60
C GLN A 238 -37.18 -10.58 -24.50
N LEU A 239 -36.62 -10.60 -23.29
CA LEU A 239 -35.21 -10.34 -23.04
C LEU A 239 -34.28 -11.24 -23.88
N ASN A 240 -34.58 -12.53 -23.98
CA ASN A 240 -33.75 -13.45 -24.80
C ASN A 240 -33.69 -13.02 -26.27
N SER A 241 -34.82 -12.62 -26.85
CA SER A 241 -34.88 -12.15 -28.24
C SER A 241 -34.17 -10.82 -28.42
N GLU A 242 -34.20 -9.92 -27.41
CA GLU A 242 -33.45 -8.67 -27.42
C GLU A 242 -31.94 -8.90 -27.35
N LEU A 243 -31.45 -9.72 -26.42
CA LEU A 243 -30.02 -10.05 -26.30
C LEU A 243 -29.49 -10.67 -27.59
N ALA A 244 -30.24 -11.58 -28.22
CA ALA A 244 -29.87 -12.18 -29.50
C ALA A 244 -29.81 -11.16 -30.65
N ARG A 245 -30.59 -10.06 -30.58
CA ARG A 245 -30.48 -8.95 -31.54
C ARG A 245 -29.27 -8.07 -31.25
N TRP A 246 -28.96 -7.81 -29.99
CA TRP A 246 -27.79 -7.01 -29.60
C TRP A 246 -26.49 -7.66 -30.07
N GLN A 247 -26.39 -8.98 -30.01
CA GLN A 247 -25.25 -9.73 -30.55
C GLN A 247 -25.05 -9.62 -32.07
N LYS A 248 -26.11 -9.31 -32.83
CA LYS A 248 -26.06 -9.21 -34.30
C LYS A 248 -25.81 -7.80 -34.83
N LYS A 249 -26.02 -6.78 -33.97
CA LYS A 249 -25.91 -5.36 -34.33
C LYS A 249 -24.54 -4.76 -34.04
N MET A 250 -23.60 -5.57 -33.56
CA MET A 250 -22.23 -5.21 -33.20
C MET A 250 -21.27 -6.12 -33.93
#